data_AF-A0A0G4PPP0-F1
#
_entry.id   AF-A0A0G4PPP0-F1
#
_cell.length_a   1.000
_cell.length_b   1.000
_cell.length_c   1.000
_cell.angle_alpha   90.00
_cell.angle_beta   90.00
_cell.angle_gamma   90.00
#
_symmetry.space_group_name_H-M   'P 1'
#
loop_
_entity.id
_entity.type
_entity.pdbx_description
1 polymer ?
#
loop_
_entity_poly.entity_id
_entity_poly.type
_entity_poly.pdbx_seq_one_letter_code
_entity_poly.pdbx_strand_id
1 'polypeptide(L)'
;MGIQPITLQPSFTARFPPLARATAQNPFRIQLIHGDIVVPTPETEAVADQAGVSLPAPWSSIGSSAQCAIQGLYNPGRVLTYQGHFEFDTFANGELMHEFGRRGSWSAAVVAEYQEQIYRSRIPGLDDDDDDDDDDDDDDDDDAKAAAEAVLLFFAGEDGDLMECGGGTGIMTPPLD
;
A
#
# COMPACT_ATOMS: atom_id res chain seq x y z
N MET A 1 4.17 11.52 4.20
CA MET A 1 4.47 11.81 2.78
C MET A 1 5.75 11.07 2.41
N GLY A 2 5.79 10.46 1.22
CA GLY A 2 6.90 9.62 0.76
C GLY A 2 6.92 8.22 1.39
N ILE A 3 7.99 7.48 1.17
CA ILE A 3 8.15 6.10 1.66
C ILE A 3 8.24 6.09 3.19
N GLN A 4 7.35 5.33 3.82
CA GLN A 4 7.43 5.00 5.25
C GLN A 4 7.42 3.48 5.40
N PRO A 5 8.20 2.90 6.34
CA PRO A 5 8.18 1.48 6.57
C PRO A 5 6.81 1.05 7.13
N ILE A 6 6.15 0.14 6.42
CA ILE A 6 4.87 -0.45 6.83
C ILE A 6 5.09 -1.90 7.23
N THR A 7 4.62 -2.25 8.44
CA THR A 7 4.52 -3.64 8.86
C THR A 7 3.15 -4.16 8.46
N LEU A 8 3.11 -5.08 7.49
CA LEU A 8 1.87 -5.72 7.05
C LEU A 8 1.39 -6.76 8.06
N GLN A 9 0.07 -6.92 8.18
CA GLN A 9 -0.51 -7.97 9.01
C GLN A 9 -0.33 -9.34 8.33
N PRO A 10 0.16 -10.38 9.05
CA PRO A 10 0.35 -11.71 8.47
C PRO A 10 -0.93 -12.34 7.92
N SER A 11 -2.07 -12.08 8.56
CA SER A 11 -3.38 -12.55 8.09
C SER A 11 -3.78 -11.95 6.73
N PHE A 12 -3.30 -10.74 6.44
CA PHE A 12 -3.51 -10.08 5.15
C PHE A 12 -2.52 -10.59 4.10
N THR A 13 -1.22 -10.64 4.40
CA THR A 13 -0.21 -11.12 3.43
C THR A 13 -0.40 -12.58 3.03
N ALA A 14 -0.97 -13.41 3.91
CA ALA A 14 -1.34 -14.78 3.60
C ALA A 14 -2.37 -14.91 2.46
N ARG A 15 -3.13 -13.85 2.16
CA ARG A 15 -4.11 -13.82 1.05
C ARG A 15 -3.51 -13.38 -0.27
N PHE A 16 -2.34 -12.74 -0.27
CA PHE A 16 -1.74 -12.12 -1.44
C PHE A 16 -0.27 -12.52 -1.56
N PRO A 17 0.05 -13.60 -2.30
CA PRO A 17 1.42 -14.09 -2.46
C PRO A 17 2.46 -13.02 -2.85
N PRO A 18 2.16 -12.03 -3.72
CA PRO A 18 3.12 -10.96 -4.06
C PRO A 18 3.61 -10.16 -2.85
N LEU A 19 2.79 -10.04 -1.80
CA LEU A 19 3.09 -9.30 -0.58
C LEU A 19 3.91 -10.10 0.45
N ALA A 20 4.13 -11.39 0.23
CA ALA A 20 4.92 -12.23 1.13
C ALA A 20 6.40 -11.81 1.24
N ARG A 21 6.87 -10.96 0.31
CA ARG A 21 8.21 -10.33 0.35
C ARG A 21 8.38 -9.36 1.53
N ALA A 22 7.28 -8.80 2.03
CA ALA A 22 7.29 -7.89 3.15
C ALA A 22 7.48 -8.68 4.46
N THR A 23 8.54 -8.38 5.18
CA THR A 23 8.91 -9.04 6.44
C THR A 23 9.29 -7.99 7.49
N ALA A 24 9.54 -8.43 8.72
CA ALA A 24 10.03 -7.53 9.76
C ALA A 24 11.39 -6.90 9.41
N GLN A 25 12.21 -7.57 8.59
CA GLN A 25 13.53 -7.08 8.15
C GLN A 25 13.46 -6.32 6.82
N ASN A 26 12.42 -6.56 6.02
CA ASN A 26 12.16 -5.89 4.75
C ASN A 26 10.72 -5.34 4.78
N PRO A 27 10.49 -4.19 5.43
CA PRO A 27 9.14 -3.65 5.57
C PRO A 27 8.56 -3.28 4.20
N PHE A 28 7.24 -3.31 4.10
CA PHE A 28 6.54 -2.89 2.89
C PHE A 28 6.72 -1.39 2.66
N ARG A 29 7.06 -1.01 1.43
CA ARG A 29 7.38 0.36 0.99
C ARG A 29 6.47 0.73 -0.17
N ILE A 30 5.70 1.81 -0.02
CA ILE A 30 4.83 2.33 -1.07
C ILE A 30 4.75 3.85 -0.92
N GLN A 31 4.56 4.56 -2.03
CA GLN A 31 4.44 6.02 -2.02
C GLN A 31 3.20 6.47 -1.23
N LEU A 32 3.38 7.38 -0.28
CA LEU A 32 2.29 7.98 0.50
C LEU A 32 2.16 9.47 0.18
N ILE A 33 0.96 9.92 -0.19
CA ILE A 33 0.65 11.33 -0.46
C ILE A 33 -0.64 11.80 0.21
N HIS A 34 -0.71 11.65 1.53
CA HIS A 34 -1.83 12.13 2.33
C HIS A 34 -1.35 12.71 3.67
N GLY A 35 -2.10 13.69 4.18
CA GLY A 35 -1.94 14.22 5.54
C GLY A 35 -2.91 13.59 6.55
N ASP A 36 -4.03 13.07 6.06
CA ASP A 36 -5.05 12.44 6.89
C ASP A 36 -4.63 11.03 7.30
N ILE A 37 -5.08 10.58 8.47
CA ILE A 37 -4.81 9.24 8.98
C ILE A 37 -6.11 8.56 9.37
N VAL A 38 -6.15 7.23 9.21
CA VAL A 38 -7.25 6.42 9.74
C VAL A 38 -6.96 6.14 11.21
N VAL A 39 -7.85 6.60 12.08
CA VAL A 39 -7.72 6.44 13.54
C VAL A 39 -8.75 5.42 14.02
N PRO A 40 -8.34 4.39 14.77
CA PRO A 40 -9.28 3.47 15.41
C PRO A 40 -10.18 4.21 16.42
N THR A 41 -11.41 3.72 16.60
CA THR A 41 -12.27 4.23 17.68
C THR A 41 -11.75 3.76 19.04
N PRO A 42 -12.04 4.46 20.15
CA PRO A 42 -11.61 4.04 21.48
C PRO A 42 -12.04 2.61 21.83
N GLU A 43 -13.21 2.18 21.36
CA GLU A 43 -13.68 0.81 21.51
C GLU A 43 -12.77 -0.18 20.79
N THR A 44 -12.32 0.14 19.59
CA THR A 44 -11.40 -0.67 18.77
C THR A 44 -9.98 -0.70 19.36
N GLU A 45 -9.53 0.39 19.99
CA GLU A 45 -8.26 0.45 20.72
C GLU A 45 -8.29 -0.37 22.01
N ALA A 46 -9.41 -0.36 22.74
CA ALA A 46 -9.54 -1.07 24.01
C ALA A 46 -9.48 -2.60 23.88
N VAL A 47 -9.74 -3.13 22.68
CA VAL A 47 -9.63 -4.56 22.34
C VAL A 47 -8.38 -4.90 21.52
N ALA A 48 -7.49 -3.92 21.28
CA ALA A 48 -6.23 -4.12 20.57
C ALA A 48 -5.39 -5.23 21.22
N ASP A 49 -4.89 -6.16 20.41
CA ASP A 49 -3.96 -7.20 20.85
C ASP A 49 -2.51 -6.78 20.53
N GLN A 50 -1.57 -7.73 20.68
CA GLN A 50 -0.15 -7.46 20.42
C GLN A 50 0.16 -7.15 18.93
N ALA A 51 -0.80 -7.28 18.02
CA ALA A 51 -0.67 -7.06 16.57
C ALA A 51 -1.33 -5.75 16.09
N GLY A 52 -1.87 -4.92 16.99
CA GLY A 52 -2.39 -3.58 16.68
C GLY A 52 -3.92 -3.48 16.85
N VAL A 53 -4.58 -2.81 15.91
CA VAL A 53 -6.02 -2.48 15.98
C VAL A 53 -6.89 -3.73 15.85
N SER A 54 -7.83 -3.94 16.79
CA SER A 54 -8.76 -5.07 16.79
C SER A 54 -10.08 -4.71 16.10
N LEU A 55 -10.23 -5.14 14.85
CA LEU A 55 -11.40 -4.85 14.02
C LEU A 55 -12.45 -5.97 14.11
N PRO A 56 -13.76 -5.65 13.98
CA PRO A 56 -14.80 -6.67 13.98
C PRO A 56 -14.69 -7.56 12.74
N ALA A 57 -14.82 -8.87 12.92
CA ALA A 57 -14.82 -9.81 11.81
C ALA A 57 -15.89 -9.46 10.75
N PRO A 58 -15.61 -9.62 9.44
CA PRO A 58 -14.39 -10.18 8.85
C PRO A 58 -13.31 -9.13 8.53
N TRP A 59 -13.39 -7.92 9.07
CA TRP A 59 -12.44 -6.85 8.74
C TRP A 59 -11.07 -7.09 9.36
N SER A 60 -10.02 -6.76 8.62
CA SER A 60 -8.65 -6.66 9.13
C SER A 60 -7.97 -5.39 8.63
N SER A 61 -6.92 -4.96 9.35
CA SER A 61 -6.03 -3.92 8.85
C SER A 61 -5.05 -4.57 7.86
N ILE A 62 -4.63 -3.84 6.83
CA ILE A 62 -3.55 -4.36 5.97
C ILE A 62 -2.21 -4.31 6.72
N GLY A 63 -2.05 -3.38 7.66
CA GLY A 63 -0.78 -3.09 8.32
C GLY A 63 -0.77 -1.74 9.02
N SER A 64 0.39 -1.39 9.58
CA SER A 64 0.62 -0.16 10.33
C SER A 64 2.01 0.42 10.08
N SER A 65 2.17 1.72 10.29
CA SER A 65 3.47 2.41 10.41
C SER A 65 3.51 3.25 11.69
N ALA A 66 4.67 3.84 11.99
CA ALA A 66 4.82 4.73 13.15
C ALA A 66 3.86 5.93 13.12
N GLN A 67 3.43 6.37 11.94
CA GLN A 67 2.58 7.56 11.75
C GLN A 67 1.10 7.20 11.55
N CYS A 68 0.77 5.93 11.28
CA CYS A 68 -0.59 5.51 10.99
C CYS A 68 -0.83 4.07 11.45
N ALA A 69 -1.75 3.90 12.41
CA ALA A 69 -2.09 2.59 12.96
C ALA A 69 -2.83 1.68 11.96
N ILE A 70 -3.48 2.25 10.94
CA ILE A 70 -4.25 1.53 9.93
C ILE A 70 -3.86 2.06 8.55
N GLN A 71 -2.99 1.34 7.85
CA GLN A 71 -2.54 1.69 6.50
C GLN A 71 -3.55 1.34 5.39
N GLY A 72 -4.67 0.74 5.78
CA GLY A 72 -5.70 0.25 4.88
C GLY A 72 -6.60 -0.75 5.57
N LEU A 73 -7.78 -0.96 5.02
CA LEU A 73 -8.78 -1.89 5.52
C LEU A 73 -9.05 -2.97 4.48
N TYR A 74 -9.21 -4.18 4.96
CA TYR A 74 -9.48 -5.35 4.14
C TYR A 74 -10.72 -6.10 4.66
N ASN A 75 -11.63 -6.41 3.74
CA ASN A 75 -12.77 -7.29 3.90
C ASN A 75 -12.79 -8.24 2.70
N PRO A 76 -12.48 -9.54 2.90
CA PRO A 76 -12.30 -10.49 1.81
C PRO A 76 -13.42 -10.47 0.77
N GLY A 77 -13.06 -10.41 -0.51
CA GLY A 77 -13.97 -10.38 -1.66
C GLY A 77 -14.88 -9.16 -1.74
N ARG A 78 -14.68 -8.12 -0.90
CA ARG A 78 -15.61 -6.98 -0.81
C ARG A 78 -14.93 -5.62 -0.77
N VAL A 79 -13.91 -5.45 0.06
CA VAL A 79 -13.23 -4.16 0.25
C VAL A 79 -11.74 -4.38 0.42
N LEU A 80 -10.94 -3.65 -0.35
CA LEU A 80 -9.51 -3.49 -0.17
C LEU A 80 -9.20 -2.00 -0.31
N THR A 81 -8.54 -1.42 0.70
CA THR A 81 -8.08 -0.03 0.64
C THR A 81 -6.60 0.07 0.99
N TYR A 82 -5.93 1.04 0.40
CA TYR A 82 -4.58 1.46 0.74
C TYR A 82 -4.58 2.95 1.07
N GLN A 83 -3.77 3.33 2.05
CA GLN A 83 -3.32 4.71 2.22
C GLN A 83 -2.18 5.05 1.25
N GLY A 84 -1.40 4.04 0.84
CA GLY A 84 -0.38 4.15 -0.20
C GLY A 84 -0.95 4.13 -1.61
N HIS A 85 -0.21 4.74 -2.53
CA HIS A 85 -0.52 4.83 -3.95
C HIS A 85 0.42 3.90 -4.71
N PHE A 86 -0.12 2.81 -5.25
CA PHE A 86 0.64 1.87 -6.07
C PHE A 86 0.70 2.34 -7.53
N GLU A 87 -0.08 3.35 -7.87
CA GLU A 87 -0.19 3.95 -9.18
C GLU A 87 0.76 5.15 -9.37
N PHE A 88 1.48 5.57 -8.32
CA PHE A 88 2.38 6.72 -8.34
C PHE A 88 3.82 6.28 -8.12
N ASP A 89 4.68 6.70 -9.03
CA ASP A 89 6.13 6.70 -8.87
C ASP A 89 6.61 7.90 -8.02
N THR A 90 7.91 7.97 -7.79
CA THR A 90 8.55 9.10 -7.10
C THR A 90 8.39 10.42 -7.82
N PHE A 91 8.33 10.42 -9.15
CA PHE A 91 8.16 11.63 -9.93
C PHE A 91 6.78 12.27 -9.67
N ALA A 92 5.70 11.52 -9.89
CA ALA A 92 4.34 11.95 -9.68
C ALA A 92 4.12 12.37 -8.21
N ASN A 93 4.66 11.60 -7.27
CA ASN A 93 4.58 11.94 -5.86
C ASN A 93 5.36 13.25 -5.52
N GLY A 94 6.53 13.44 -6.14
CA GLY A 94 7.35 14.65 -6.01
C GLY A 94 6.65 15.92 -6.51
N GLU A 95 6.06 15.86 -7.71
CA GLU A 95 5.32 16.98 -8.30
C GLU A 95 4.08 17.35 -7.47
N LEU A 96 3.31 16.35 -7.02
CA LEU A 96 2.16 16.55 -6.15
C LEU A 96 2.57 17.16 -4.79
N MET A 97 3.67 16.68 -4.21
CA MET A 97 4.23 17.23 -2.97
C MET A 97 4.58 18.72 -3.12
N HIS A 98 5.21 19.11 -4.23
CA HIS A 98 5.52 20.51 -4.51
C HIS A 98 4.25 21.37 -4.63
N GLU A 99 3.22 20.89 -5.30
CA GLU A 99 1.96 21.63 -5.43
C GLU A 99 1.23 21.74 -4.08
N PHE A 100 1.24 20.68 -3.26
CA PHE A 100 0.70 20.71 -1.90
C PHE A 100 1.47 21.67 -1.01
N GLY A 101 2.80 21.67 -1.10
CA GLY A 101 3.65 22.62 -0.39
C GLY A 101 3.36 24.07 -0.77
N ARG A 102 3.19 24.35 -2.07
CA ARG A 102 2.86 25.68 -2.58
C ARG A 102 1.49 26.15 -2.09
N ARG A 103 0.47 25.29 -2.16
CA ARG A 103 -0.91 25.63 -1.71
C ARG A 103 -1.01 25.72 -0.19
N GLY A 104 -0.35 24.83 0.52
CA GLY A 104 -0.32 24.72 1.97
C GLY A 104 0.63 25.71 2.65
N SER A 105 1.38 26.50 1.88
CA SER A 105 2.41 27.41 2.38
C SER A 105 3.43 26.71 3.30
N TRP A 106 3.85 25.50 2.91
CA TRP A 106 4.84 24.74 3.68
C TRP A 106 6.19 25.44 3.66
N SER A 107 6.96 25.27 4.74
CA SER A 107 8.32 25.82 4.79
C SER A 107 9.24 25.02 3.85
N ALA A 108 10.32 25.65 3.39
CA ALA A 108 11.33 24.97 2.58
C ALA A 108 11.92 23.74 3.29
N ALA A 109 12.00 23.76 4.62
CA ALA A 109 12.48 22.62 5.40
C ALA A 109 11.53 21.42 5.32
N VAL A 110 10.22 21.65 5.40
CA VAL A 110 9.20 20.58 5.27
C VAL A 110 9.20 19.99 3.86
N VAL A 111 9.30 20.85 2.84
CA VAL A 111 9.39 20.41 1.44
C VAL A 111 10.64 19.56 1.23
N ALA A 112 11.79 19.98 1.75
CA ALA A 112 13.05 19.22 1.62
C ALA A 112 12.98 17.86 2.34
N GLU A 113 12.38 17.80 3.53
CA GLU A 113 12.18 16.55 4.26
C GLU A 113 11.30 15.58 3.47
N TYR A 114 10.16 16.03 2.95
CA TYR A 114 9.28 15.16 2.16
C TYR A 114 9.90 14.75 0.83
N GLN A 115 10.65 15.63 0.19
CA GLN A 115 11.42 15.28 -1.00
C GLN A 115 12.40 14.15 -0.71
N GLU A 116 13.17 14.24 0.39
CA GLU A 116 14.06 13.15 0.79
C GLU A 116 13.29 11.83 1.01
N GLN A 117 12.13 11.88 1.67
CA GLN A 117 11.32 10.69 1.94
C GLN A 117 10.74 10.05 0.67
N ILE A 118 10.35 10.85 -0.32
CA ILE A 118 9.80 10.38 -1.60
C ILE A 118 10.91 9.67 -2.37
N TYR A 119 12.04 10.34 -2.61
CA TYR A 119 13.13 9.82 -3.46
C TYR A 119 13.99 8.72 -2.80
N ARG A 120 13.60 8.18 -1.65
CA ARG A 120 14.31 7.07 -0.99
C ARG A 120 14.21 5.74 -1.72
N SER A 121 13.16 5.54 -2.51
CA SER A 121 12.97 4.33 -3.33
C SER A 121 13.78 4.35 -4.62
N ARG A 122 14.19 5.54 -5.09
CA ARG A 122 14.86 5.68 -6.37
C ARG A 122 16.25 5.05 -6.35
N ILE A 123 16.59 4.27 -7.36
CA ILE A 123 17.94 3.72 -7.54
C ILE A 123 18.76 4.65 -8.46
N PRO A 124 19.88 5.23 -7.98
CA PRO A 124 20.73 6.06 -8.84
C PRO A 124 21.40 5.25 -9.95
N GLY A 125 21.21 5.66 -11.21
CA GLY A 125 21.91 5.10 -12.37
C GLY A 125 21.25 3.89 -13.02
N LEU A 126 19.96 3.65 -12.74
CA LEU A 126 19.09 2.82 -13.57
C LEU A 126 18.28 3.64 -14.59
N ASP A 127 18.44 4.97 -14.60
CA ASP A 127 17.79 5.87 -15.55
C ASP A 127 18.10 5.47 -17.03
N ASP A 128 17.05 5.12 -17.79
CA ASP A 128 16.86 5.35 -19.24
C ASP A 128 17.86 4.79 -20.29
N ASP A 129 18.80 3.88 -19.97
CA ASP A 129 19.87 3.46 -20.92
C ASP A 129 19.67 2.07 -21.59
N ASP A 130 18.59 1.34 -21.32
CA ASP A 130 18.31 0.09 -22.04
C ASP A 130 17.34 0.37 -23.21
N ASP A 131 17.92 0.52 -24.42
CA ASP A 131 17.29 0.40 -25.75
C ASP A 131 16.61 -0.98 -25.99
N ASP A 132 16.22 -1.71 -24.93
CA ASP A 132 15.42 -2.93 -25.03
C ASP A 132 13.94 -2.54 -24.90
N ASP A 133 13.14 -2.85 -25.92
CA ASP A 133 11.70 -2.58 -26.07
C ASP A 133 10.78 -3.20 -24.96
N ASP A 134 11.30 -3.47 -23.76
CA ASP A 134 10.53 -3.87 -22.58
C ASP A 134 10.30 -2.63 -21.69
N ASP A 135 9.21 -1.89 -21.96
CA ASP A 135 8.70 -0.67 -21.28
C ASP A 135 8.40 -0.84 -19.75
N ASP A 136 9.24 -1.53 -18.98
CA ASP A 136 9.03 -1.85 -17.55
C ASP A 136 9.99 -1.03 -16.63
N ASP A 137 10.30 0.21 -17.03
CA ASP A 137 11.13 1.19 -16.31
C ASP A 137 10.47 1.74 -15.02
N ASP A 138 10.24 0.87 -14.03
CA ASP A 138 10.02 1.32 -12.65
C ASP A 138 11.39 1.65 -12.02
N ASP A 139 11.84 2.90 -12.15
CA ASP A 139 13.06 3.47 -11.53
C ASP A 139 13.06 3.41 -9.97
N ASP A 140 11.96 2.95 -9.39
CA ASP A 140 11.71 2.86 -7.96
C ASP A 140 11.79 1.41 -7.45
N ASP A 141 12.72 1.17 -6.51
CA ASP A 141 12.77 -0.06 -5.72
C ASP A 141 11.78 -0.01 -4.56
N ASP A 142 10.50 0.22 -4.84
CA ASP A 142 9.43 0.07 -3.86
C ASP A 142 8.54 -1.14 -4.16
N ASP A 143 7.46 -1.32 -3.38
CA ASP A 143 6.56 -2.45 -3.50
C ASP A 143 5.27 -2.11 -4.28
N ALA A 144 5.25 -1.03 -5.08
CA ALA A 144 4.09 -0.61 -5.87
C ALA A 144 3.58 -1.73 -6.80
N LYS A 145 4.48 -2.39 -7.55
CA LYS A 145 4.13 -3.54 -8.41
C LYS A 145 3.50 -4.70 -7.63
N ALA A 146 4.07 -5.04 -6.47
CA ALA A 146 3.52 -6.07 -5.59
C ALA A 146 2.13 -5.70 -5.03
N ALA A 147 1.90 -4.42 -4.73
CA ALA A 147 0.61 -3.90 -4.31
C ALA A 147 -0.42 -3.94 -5.45
N ALA A 148 -0.03 -3.54 -6.66
CA ALA A 148 -0.87 -3.60 -7.85
C ALA A 148 -1.28 -5.03 -8.18
N GLU A 149 -0.37 -6.00 -8.10
CA GLU A 149 -0.69 -7.42 -8.27
C GLU A 149 -1.70 -7.92 -7.22
N ALA A 150 -1.59 -7.48 -5.96
CA ALA A 150 -2.57 -7.80 -4.93
C ALA A 150 -3.96 -7.24 -5.25
N VAL A 151 -4.05 -6.03 -5.82
CA VAL A 151 -5.31 -5.44 -6.28
C VAL A 151 -5.92 -6.24 -7.44
N LEU A 152 -5.10 -6.72 -8.38
CA LEU A 152 -5.58 -7.57 -9.47
C LEU A 152 -6.12 -8.90 -8.96
N LEU A 153 -5.41 -9.58 -8.04
CA LEU A 153 -5.88 -10.81 -7.39
C LEU A 153 -7.20 -10.59 -6.64
N PHE A 154 -7.32 -9.47 -5.93
CA PHE A 154 -8.56 -9.07 -5.26
C PHE A 154 -9.73 -8.92 -6.26
N PHE A 155 -9.52 -8.24 -7.40
CA PHE A 155 -10.56 -8.11 -8.41
C PHE A 155 -10.90 -9.43 -9.12
N ALA A 156 -9.93 -10.33 -9.24
CA ALA A 156 -10.15 -11.68 -9.74
C ALA A 156 -10.92 -12.57 -8.74
N GLY A 157 -11.05 -12.17 -7.47
CA GLY A 157 -11.63 -12.98 -6.40
C GLY A 157 -10.69 -14.09 -5.90
N GLU A 158 -9.39 -13.94 -6.14
CA GLU A 158 -8.34 -14.88 -5.74
C GLU A 158 -7.76 -14.54 -4.35
N ASP A 159 -8.36 -13.59 -3.64
CA ASP A 159 -8.06 -13.21 -2.26
C ASP A 159 -8.76 -14.12 -1.21
N GLY A 160 -9.48 -15.15 -1.68
CA GLY A 160 -10.23 -16.14 -0.91
C GLY A 160 -9.55 -17.51 -0.85
N ASP A 161 -9.77 -18.25 0.25
CA ASP A 161 -9.17 -19.56 0.50
C ASP A 161 -9.45 -20.59 -0.59
N LEU A 162 -8.43 -21.40 -0.91
CA LEU A 162 -8.45 -22.65 -1.69
C LEU A 162 -9.35 -23.76 -1.05
N MET A 163 -10.20 -23.45 -0.06
CA MET A 163 -10.81 -24.42 0.86
C MET A 163 -12.27 -24.14 1.31
N GLU A 164 -12.98 -23.13 0.78
CA GLU A 164 -14.43 -23.02 1.02
C GLU A 164 -15.23 -22.94 -0.30
N CYS A 165 -16.02 -24.00 -0.55
CA CYS A 165 -16.99 -24.09 -1.61
C CYS A 165 -18.07 -23.00 -1.46
N GLY A 166 -17.86 -21.85 -2.09
CA GLY A 166 -18.85 -20.78 -2.17
C GLY A 166 -18.38 -19.73 -3.16
N GLY A 167 -18.63 -19.97 -4.45
CA GLY A 167 -18.19 -19.10 -5.55
C GLY A 167 -18.68 -17.67 -5.39
N GLY A 168 -17.80 -16.81 -4.87
CA GLY A 168 -17.86 -15.39 -5.18
C GLY A 168 -17.26 -15.22 -6.57
N THR A 169 -18.08 -14.89 -7.56
CA THR A 169 -17.59 -14.41 -8.84
C THR A 169 -16.84 -13.10 -8.55
N GLY A 170 -15.53 -13.06 -8.78
CA GLY A 170 -14.78 -11.80 -8.72
C GLY A 170 -15.46 -10.76 -9.61
N ILE A 171 -15.21 -9.47 -9.37
CA ILE A 171 -15.82 -8.40 -10.20
C ILE A 171 -15.48 -8.56 -11.69
N MET A 172 -14.35 -9.20 -11.98
CA MET A 172 -13.89 -9.52 -13.34
C MET A 172 -14.39 -10.89 -13.86
N THR A 173 -14.96 -11.73 -13.01
CA THR A 173 -15.46 -13.05 -13.42
C THR A 173 -16.90 -12.90 -13.92
N PRO A 174 -17.20 -13.25 -15.20
CA PRO A 174 -18.56 -13.21 -15.69
C PRO A 174 -19.46 -14.16 -14.88
N PRO A 175 -20.76 -13.86 -14.72
CA PRO A 175 -21.71 -14.78 -14.11
C PRO A 175 -21.68 -16.12 -14.86
N LEU A 176 -21.62 -17.23 -14.13
CA LEU A 176 -21.84 -18.54 -14.73
C LEU A 176 -23.36 -18.68 -14.97
N ASP A 177 -23.75 -18.77 -16.25
CA ASP A 177 -25.13 -19.06 -16.70
C ASP A 177 -25.65 -20.43 -16.20
#